data_AF-A0A969FKK8-F1
#
_entry.id   AF-A0A969FKK8-F1
#
_cell.length_a   1.000
_cell.length_b   1.000
_cell.length_c   1.000
_cell.angle_alpha   90.00
_cell.angle_beta   90.00
_cell.angle_gamma   90.00
#
_symmetry.space_group_name_H-M   'P 1'
#
loop_
_entity.id
_entity.type
_entity.pdbx_description
1 polymer ?
#
loop_
_entity_poly.entity_id
_entity_poly.type
_entity_poly.pdbx_seq_one_letter_code
_entity_poly.pdbx_strand_id
1 'polypeptide(L)'
;SGLSQVLGQPEFAETMQVLPLMNLIEEQPDRLFPFVFDPAPATDTAPKPRVTIRIGAENSLEPMQSCALVSACYQRRDRPVGSVSVLGPTRMLYENAIATVETAAAYLSQTLTAIAT
;
A
#
# COMPACT_ATOMS: atom_id res chain seq x y z
N SER A 1 13.40 -7.71 -13.42
CA SER A 1 12.24 -7.49 -12.52
C SER A 1 12.08 -5.99 -12.32
N GLY A 2 10.87 -5.48 -12.06
CA GLY A 2 10.61 -4.04 -11.88
C GLY A 2 11.48 -3.37 -10.81
N LEU A 3 11.94 -4.15 -9.82
CA LEU A 3 12.84 -3.72 -8.75
C LEU A 3 14.20 -3.18 -9.25
N SER A 4 14.82 -3.87 -10.21
CA SER A 4 16.10 -3.45 -10.80
C SER A 4 15.98 -2.15 -11.62
N GLN A 5 14.78 -1.83 -12.10
CA GLN A 5 14.50 -0.63 -12.89
C GLN A 5 14.31 0.61 -12.00
N VAL A 6 13.74 0.41 -10.81
CA VAL A 6 13.53 1.46 -9.80
C VAL A 6 14.84 1.83 -9.13
N LEU A 7 15.68 0.84 -8.78
CA LEU A 7 17.00 1.07 -8.17
C LEU A 7 18.00 1.82 -9.07
N GLY A 8 17.74 1.90 -10.38
CA GLY A 8 18.58 2.60 -11.34
C GLY A 8 18.27 4.08 -11.53
N GLN A 9 17.23 4.63 -10.89
CA GLN A 9 16.92 6.06 -11.03
C GLN A 9 17.82 6.91 -10.11
N PRO A 10 18.33 8.07 -10.57
CA PRO A 10 19.24 8.91 -9.82
C PRO A 10 18.64 9.45 -8.51
N GLU A 11 17.32 9.58 -8.41
CA GLU A 11 16.60 9.96 -7.18
C GLU A 11 16.67 8.87 -6.09
N PHE A 12 17.02 7.63 -6.46
CA PHE A 12 17.33 6.52 -5.55
C PHE A 12 18.84 6.23 -5.46
N ALA A 13 19.70 7.02 -6.11
CA ALA A 13 21.15 6.92 -5.98
C ALA A 13 21.71 7.70 -4.78
N GLU A 14 21.00 8.73 -4.30
CA GLU A 14 21.35 9.47 -3.07
C GLU A 14 21.02 8.70 -1.76
N THR A 15 20.64 7.43 -1.89
CA THR A 15 19.93 6.63 -0.89
C THR A 15 20.81 6.15 0.27
N MET A 16 20.48 6.60 1.47
CA MET A 16 20.85 5.92 2.72
C MET A 16 19.72 5.04 3.31
N GLN A 17 18.58 4.84 2.63
CA GLN A 17 17.37 4.28 3.28
C GLN A 17 16.49 3.28 2.48
N VAL A 18 16.77 2.96 1.21
CA VAL A 18 15.94 1.99 0.44
C VAL A 18 16.31 0.55 0.77
N LEU A 19 17.58 0.25 1.04
CA LEU A 19 18.02 -1.12 1.39
C LEU A 19 17.33 -1.68 2.64
N PRO A 20 17.24 -0.95 3.77
CA PRO A 20 16.50 -1.43 4.95
C PRO A 20 15.01 -1.70 4.66
N LEU A 21 14.40 -0.90 3.79
CA LEU A 21 13.02 -1.08 3.37
C LEU A 21 12.87 -2.32 2.47
N MET A 22 13.81 -2.57 1.57
CA MET A 22 13.79 -3.78 0.73
C MET A 22 13.95 -5.05 1.58
N ASN A 23 14.90 -5.05 2.52
CA ASN A 23 15.04 -6.15 3.46
C ASN A 23 13.76 -6.38 4.27
N LEU A 24 13.08 -5.32 4.70
CA LEU A 24 11.79 -5.43 5.39
C LEU A 24 10.71 -6.09 4.52
N ILE A 25 10.67 -5.77 3.21
CA ILE A 25 9.71 -6.36 2.26
C ILE A 25 10.04 -7.83 1.96
N GLU A 26 11.31 -8.18 1.81
CA GLU A 26 11.73 -9.53 1.38
C GLU A 26 11.86 -10.51 2.55
N GLU A 27 12.52 -10.10 3.64
CA GLU A 27 12.88 -10.98 4.76
C GLU A 27 11.84 -10.94 5.89
N GLN A 28 11.05 -9.87 6.01
CA GLN A 28 10.18 -9.62 7.17
C GLN A 28 8.76 -9.14 6.79
N PRO A 29 8.06 -9.79 5.83
CA PRO A 29 6.74 -9.34 5.37
C PRO A 29 5.67 -9.32 6.47
N ASP A 30 5.79 -10.18 7.48
CA ASP A 30 4.87 -10.21 8.64
C ASP A 30 4.88 -8.90 9.44
N ARG A 31 6.02 -8.19 9.45
CA ARG A 31 6.12 -6.88 10.11
C ARG A 31 5.44 -5.79 9.31
N LEU A 32 5.31 -5.93 7.99
CA LEU A 32 4.63 -4.97 7.12
C LEU A 32 3.12 -5.13 7.12
N PHE A 33 2.62 -6.35 7.36
CA PHE A 33 1.20 -6.67 7.27
C PHE A 33 0.29 -5.70 8.05
N PRO A 34 0.60 -5.30 9.30
CA PRO A 34 -0.23 -4.35 10.06
C PRO A 34 -0.30 -2.94 9.46
N PHE A 35 0.63 -2.59 8.57
CA PHE A 35 0.70 -1.27 7.95
C PHE A 35 -0.03 -1.23 6.61
N VAL A 36 0.08 -2.31 5.83
CA VAL A 36 -0.55 -2.40 4.51
C VAL A 36 -2.00 -2.87 4.59
N PHE A 37 -2.37 -3.61 5.63
CA PHE A 37 -3.70 -4.20 5.78
C PHE A 37 -4.36 -3.74 7.08
N ASP A 38 -5.31 -2.81 6.95
CA ASP A 38 -6.23 -2.41 8.03
C ASP A 38 -7.62 -2.98 7.71
N PRO A 39 -8.02 -4.11 8.31
CA PRO A 39 -9.29 -4.78 8.03
C PRO A 39 -10.50 -4.08 8.66
N ALA A 40 -10.36 -2.84 9.14
CA ALA A 40 -11.46 -2.09 9.75
C ALA A 40 -12.73 -2.25 8.90
N PRO A 41 -13.87 -2.60 9.52
CA PRO A 41 -15.08 -2.95 8.80
C PRO A 41 -15.49 -1.78 7.91
N ALA A 42 -15.78 -2.09 6.64
CA ALA A 42 -16.51 -1.17 5.78
C ALA A 42 -17.77 -0.78 6.54
N THR A 43 -17.86 0.49 6.97
CA THR A 43 -19.08 0.98 7.58
C THR A 43 -20.16 0.96 6.51
N ASP A 44 -21.37 0.58 6.92
CA ASP A 44 -22.56 0.24 6.12
C ASP A 44 -23.07 1.39 5.21
N THR A 45 -22.31 2.46 5.05
CA THR A 45 -22.73 3.73 4.45
C THR A 45 -21.87 4.18 3.27
N ALA A 46 -20.82 3.43 2.86
CA ALA A 46 -20.05 3.79 1.68
C ALA A 46 -19.63 2.57 0.82
N PRO A 47 -20.02 2.51 -0.47
CA PRO A 47 -19.57 1.48 -1.41
C PRO A 47 -18.11 1.70 -1.91
N LYS A 48 -17.37 2.65 -1.33
CA LYS A 48 -16.00 2.98 -1.76
C LYS A 48 -14.96 2.30 -0.86
N PRO A 49 -13.84 1.80 -1.42
CA PRO A 49 -12.73 1.30 -0.62
C PRO A 49 -12.28 2.37 0.37
N ARG A 50 -12.16 2.01 1.65
CA ARG A 50 -11.57 2.91 2.64
C ARG A 50 -10.07 3.03 2.36
N VAL A 51 -9.60 4.25 2.12
CA VAL A 51 -8.19 4.56 1.94
C VAL A 51 -7.58 4.93 3.29
N THR A 52 -6.45 4.31 3.60
CA THR A 52 -5.61 4.61 4.77
C THR A 52 -4.31 5.22 4.28
N ILE A 53 -3.87 6.30 4.93
CA ILE A 53 -2.63 7.01 4.61
C ILE A 53 -1.77 7.05 5.88
N ARG A 54 -0.49 6.69 5.77
CA ARG A 54 0.50 6.77 6.86
C ARG A 54 1.73 7.51 6.37
N ILE A 55 2.12 8.60 7.03
CA ILE A 55 3.17 9.51 6.54
C ILE A 55 4.35 9.56 7.52
N GLY A 56 5.51 9.15 7.03
CA GLY A 56 6.79 9.32 7.70
C GLY A 56 6.78 8.82 9.16
N ALA A 57 6.86 9.75 10.11
CA ALA A 57 6.91 9.46 11.54
C ALA A 57 5.70 8.68 12.09
N GLU A 58 4.58 8.62 11.36
CA GLU A 58 3.45 7.75 11.72
C GLU A 58 3.79 6.26 11.55
N ASN A 59 4.83 5.93 10.76
CA ASN A 59 5.36 4.59 10.59
C ASN A 59 6.27 4.21 11.76
N SER A 60 5.84 3.24 12.58
CA SER A 60 6.62 2.76 13.71
C SER A 60 7.83 1.91 13.31
N LEU A 61 7.91 1.47 12.05
CA LEU A 61 9.10 0.85 11.48
C LEU A 61 10.05 1.93 10.96
N GLU A 62 11.25 2.00 11.51
CA GLU A 62 12.29 2.96 11.12
C GLU A 62 12.54 3.01 9.59
N PRO A 63 12.64 1.88 8.85
CA PRO A 63 12.80 1.90 7.40
C PRO A 63 11.64 2.58 6.63
N MET A 64 10.48 2.74 7.26
CA MET A 64 9.31 3.37 6.66
C MET A 64 9.14 4.84 7.08
N GLN A 65 9.96 5.36 8.01
CA GLN A 65 9.82 6.73 8.52
C GLN A 65 10.16 7.81 7.50
N SER A 66 10.85 7.45 6.41
CA SER A 66 11.10 8.34 5.27
C SER A 66 10.12 8.18 4.12
N CYS A 67 9.16 7.27 4.25
CA CYS A 67 8.16 6.99 3.23
C CYS A 67 6.76 7.41 3.70
N ALA A 68 5.87 7.60 2.73
CA ALA A 68 4.44 7.56 2.95
C ALA A 68 3.86 6.31 2.29
N LEU A 69 2.86 5.73 2.96
CA LEU A 69 2.13 4.55 2.54
C LEU A 69 0.65 4.94 2.35
N VAL A 70 0.12 4.68 1.16
CA VAL A 70 -1.31 4.84 0.83
C VAL A 70 -1.86 3.46 0.53
N SER A 71 -2.91 3.03 1.23
CA SER A 71 -3.44 1.67 1.14
C SER A 71 -4.95 1.67 1.00
N ALA A 72 -5.49 0.75 0.19
CA ALA A 72 -6.92 0.48 0.08
C ALA A 72 -7.18 -1.01 0.16
N CYS A 73 -8.14 -1.43 1.00
CA CYS A 73 -8.53 -2.83 1.12
C CYS A 73 -9.44 -3.26 -0.04
N TYR A 74 -9.21 -4.46 -0.56
CA TYR A 74 -10.13 -5.12 -1.49
C TYR A 74 -10.81 -6.30 -0.80
N GLN A 75 -12.04 -6.57 -1.22
CA GLN A 75 -12.93 -7.51 -0.56
C GLN A 75 -13.62 -8.42 -1.56
N ARG A 76 -14.01 -9.60 -1.10
CA ARG A 76 -14.90 -10.49 -1.84
C ARG A 76 -16.23 -10.52 -1.10
N ARG A 77 -17.27 -9.97 -1.72
CA ARG A 77 -18.53 -9.61 -1.02
C ARG A 77 -18.18 -8.70 0.17
N ASP A 78 -18.55 -9.08 1.39
CA ASP A 78 -18.31 -8.30 2.61
C ASP A 78 -17.08 -8.77 3.40
N ARG A 79 -16.25 -9.64 2.81
CA ARG A 79 -15.05 -10.17 3.46
C ARG A 79 -13.79 -9.50 2.91
N PRO A 80 -13.00 -8.76 3.72
CA PRO A 80 -11.68 -8.29 3.34
C PRO A 80 -10.78 -9.47 2.95
N VAL A 81 -10.14 -9.38 1.78
CA VAL A 81 -9.24 -10.43 1.26
C VAL A 81 -7.78 -9.96 1.31
N GLY A 82 -7.54 -8.66 1.12
CA GLY A 82 -6.22 -8.07 1.18
C GLY A 82 -6.27 -6.57 0.93
N SER A 83 -5.13 -5.99 0.56
CA SER A 83 -5.02 -4.57 0.22
C SER A 83 -4.10 -4.32 -0.97
N VAL A 84 -4.33 -3.18 -1.63
CA VAL A 84 -3.41 -2.58 -2.60
C VAL A 84 -2.77 -1.39 -1.92
N SER A 85 -1.44 -1.26 -2.01
CA SER A 85 -0.71 -0.17 -1.38
C SER A 85 0.31 0.46 -2.32
N VAL A 86 0.45 1.77 -2.23
CA VAL A 86 1.51 2.57 -2.86
C VAL A 86 2.44 3.07 -1.77
N LEU A 87 3.73 2.82 -1.95
CA LEU A 87 4.80 3.31 -1.10
C LEU A 87 5.64 4.31 -1.89
N GLY A 88 5.93 5.47 -1.30
CA GLY A 88 6.77 6.47 -1.95
C GLY A 88 7.27 7.54 -0.98
N PRO A 89 7.89 8.63 -1.47
CA PRO A 89 8.40 9.70 -0.61
C PRO A 89 7.27 10.41 0.13
N THR A 90 7.58 11.01 1.28
CA THR A 90 6.59 11.78 2.08
C THR A 90 6.00 12.97 1.32
N ARG A 91 6.72 13.49 0.31
CA ARG A 91 6.23 14.48 -0.65
C ARG A 91 5.91 13.82 -1.98
N MET A 92 4.75 13.17 -2.07
CA MET A 92 4.22 12.59 -3.31
C MET A 92 2.94 13.31 -3.77
N LEU A 93 2.51 13.05 -5.01
CA LEU A 93 1.19 13.45 -5.50
C LEU A 93 0.11 12.54 -4.91
N TYR A 94 -0.38 12.89 -3.71
CA TYR A 94 -1.33 12.05 -2.96
C TYR A 94 -2.64 11.81 -3.71
N GLU A 95 -3.15 12.78 -4.47
CA GLU A 95 -4.34 12.62 -5.30
C GLU A 95 -4.22 11.42 -6.27
N ASN A 96 -3.06 11.29 -6.91
CA ASN A 96 -2.78 10.22 -7.85
C ASN A 96 -2.60 8.88 -7.12
N ALA A 97 -1.89 8.89 -6.00
CA ALA A 97 -1.68 7.68 -5.20
C ALA A 97 -3.01 7.12 -4.66
N ILE A 98 -3.88 8.00 -4.12
CA ILE A 98 -5.22 7.66 -3.62
C ILE A 98 -6.07 7.08 -4.76
N ALA A 99 -6.20 7.81 -5.87
CA ALA A 99 -7.00 7.36 -7.02
C ALA A 99 -6.52 6.00 -7.57
N THR A 100 -5.19 5.78 -7.58
CA THR A 100 -4.59 4.53 -8.04
C THR A 100 -4.98 3.36 -7.14
N VAL A 101 -4.80 3.47 -5.82
CA VAL A 101 -5.11 2.37 -4.90
C VAL A 101 -6.61 2.10 -4.82
N GLU A 102 -7.46 3.14 -4.85
CA GLU A 102 -8.91 2.99 -4.86
C GLU A 102 -9.38 2.24 -6.10
N THR A 103 -8.92 2.66 -7.28
CA THR A 103 -9.31 2.05 -8.56
C THR A 103 -8.88 0.58 -8.61
N ALA A 104 -7.64 0.30 -8.21
CA ALA A 104 -7.12 -1.06 -8.18
C ALA A 104 -7.87 -1.95 -7.18
N ALA A 105 -8.13 -1.46 -5.97
CA ALA A 105 -8.87 -2.22 -4.95
C ALA A 105 -10.32 -2.48 -5.36
N ALA A 106 -10.98 -1.49 -5.97
CA ALA A 106 -12.33 -1.65 -6.50
C ALA A 106 -12.38 -2.69 -7.64
N TYR A 107 -11.43 -2.62 -8.57
CA TYR A 107 -11.31 -3.59 -9.67
C TYR A 107 -11.10 -5.01 -9.16
N LEU A 108 -10.19 -5.21 -8.19
CA LEU A 108 -9.97 -6.51 -7.57
C LEU A 108 -11.21 -7.01 -6.84
N SER A 109 -11.92 -6.14 -6.14
CA SER A 109 -13.14 -6.52 -5.40
C SER A 109 -14.24 -7.00 -6.34
N GLN A 110 -14.45 -6.31 -7.46
CA GLN A 110 -15.42 -6.70 -8.49
C GLN A 110 -15.03 -8.03 -9.13
N THR A 111 -13.77 -8.18 -9.53
CA THR A 111 -13.25 -9.38 -10.21
C THR A 111 -13.33 -10.61 -9.32
N LEU A 112 -12.91 -10.51 -8.05
CA LEU A 112 -12.95 -11.62 -7.10
C LEU A 112 -14.37 -12.02 -6.71
N THR A 113 -15.31 -11.07 -6.72
CA THR A 113 -16.73 -11.37 -6.47
C THR A 113 -17.34 -12.09 -7.67
N ALA A 114 -16.95 -11.74 -8.90
CA ALA A 114 -17.43 -12.38 -10.12
C ALA A 114 -16.94 -13.83 -10.28
N ILE A 115 -15.67 -14.12 -9.98
CA ILE A 115 -15.07 -15.47 -10.15
C ILE A 115 -15.61 -16.49 -9.12
N ALA A 116 -16.21 -16.04 -8.01
CA ALA A 116 -16.76 -16.91 -6.97
C ALA A 116 -18.24 -17.33 -7.22
N THR A 117 -18.68 -17.25 -8.48
CA THR A 117 -20.00 -17.68 -8.98
C THR A 117 -19.78 -18.82 -9.96
#